data_AF-A0A9X3EUZ8-F1
#
_entry.id   AF-A0A9X3EUZ8-F1
#
_cell.length_a   1.000
_cell.length_b   1.000
_cell.length_c   1.000
_cell.angle_alpha   90.00
_cell.angle_beta   90.00
_cell.angle_gamma   90.00
#
_symmetry.space_group_name_H-M   'P 1'
#
loop_
_entity.id
_entity.type
_entity.pdbx_description
1 polymer ?
#
loop_
_entity_poly.entity_id
_entity_poly.type
_entity_poly.pdbx_seq_one_letter_code
_entity_poly.pdbx_strand_id
1 'polypeptide(L)'
;MAQFVECERWMAEQFKYLVQKLAMTPEADMQGSMLDNSIVLWAKEMGDSRLHTCVGVPFVIAGGAGGRWQTGRYLKYSGESHGKLMVSLCQAMGLSNETFGNPMVGNGPLPGLV
;
A
#
# COMPACT_ATOMS: atom_id res chain seq x y z
N MET A 1 18.46 -16.17 11.08
CA MET A 1 18.17 -14.72 11.15
C MET A 1 18.78 -13.95 9.97
N ALA A 2 20.09 -14.12 9.67
CA ALA A 2 20.73 -13.42 8.54
C ALA A 2 20.03 -13.66 7.18
N GLN A 3 19.75 -14.91 6.82
CA GLN A 3 19.06 -15.25 5.56
C GLN A 3 17.65 -14.64 5.45
N PHE A 4 16.92 -14.52 6.57
CA PHE A 4 15.61 -13.86 6.57
C PHE A 4 15.73 -12.37 6.26
N VAL A 5 16.68 -11.69 6.92
CA VAL A 5 16.95 -10.26 6.67
C VAL A 5 17.42 -10.02 5.23
N GLU A 6 18.23 -10.91 4.67
CA GLU A 6 18.67 -10.85 3.27
C GLU A 6 17.49 -10.99 2.30
N CYS A 7 16.59 -11.94 2.55
CA CYS A 7 15.38 -12.12 1.74
C CYS A 7 14.45 -10.89 1.81
N GLU A 8 14.15 -10.39 3.01
CA GLU A 8 13.31 -9.20 3.18
C GLU A 8 13.94 -7.96 2.53
N ARG A 9 15.26 -7.81 2.62
CA ARG A 9 15.99 -6.73 1.93
C ARG A 9 15.87 -6.86 0.42
N TRP A 10 16.05 -8.06 -0.12
CA TRP A 10 15.92 -8.28 -1.56
C TRP A 10 14.50 -7.96 -2.06
N MET A 11 13.46 -8.33 -1.31
CA MET A 11 12.07 -7.95 -1.63
C MET A 11 11.87 -6.43 -1.61
N ALA A 12 12.45 -5.74 -0.62
CA ALA A 12 12.43 -4.27 -0.55
C ALA A 12 13.13 -3.63 -1.77
N GLU A 13 14.23 -4.23 -2.23
CA GLU A 13 14.96 -3.79 -3.43
C GLU A 13 14.13 -3.98 -4.70
N GLN A 14 13.34 -5.06 -4.83
CA GLN A 14 12.44 -5.25 -5.97
C GLN A 14 11.30 -4.23 -5.96
N PHE A 15 10.72 -3.94 -4.79
CA PHE A 15 9.73 -2.89 -4.66
C PHE A 15 10.30 -1.52 -5.05
N LYS A 16 11.48 -1.18 -4.53
CA LYS A 16 12.21 0.04 -4.91
C LYS A 16 12.45 0.10 -6.42
N TYR A 17 12.90 -1.01 -7.02
CA TYR A 17 13.16 -1.08 -8.46
C TYR A 17 11.90 -0.73 -9.27
N LEU A 18 10.75 -1.33 -8.93
CA LEU A 18 9.48 -1.03 -9.58
C LEU A 18 9.10 0.45 -9.42
N VAL A 19 9.13 0.97 -8.19
CA VAL A 19 8.79 2.37 -7.91
C VAL A 19 9.69 3.33 -8.69
N GLN A 20 11.00 3.07 -8.74
CA GLN A 20 11.94 3.89 -9.51
C GLN A 20 11.68 3.82 -11.02
N LYS A 21 11.35 2.64 -11.56
CA LYS A 21 10.99 2.48 -12.97
C LYS A 21 9.76 3.30 -13.33
N LEU A 22 8.72 3.28 -12.50
CA LEU A 22 7.50 4.07 -12.70
C LEU A 22 7.81 5.58 -12.59
N ALA A 23 8.63 5.99 -11.63
CA ALA A 23 9.02 7.40 -11.47
C ALA A 23 9.86 7.93 -12.65
N MET A 24 10.66 7.07 -13.29
CA MET A 24 11.48 7.44 -14.45
C MET A 24 10.74 7.36 -15.78
N THR A 25 9.52 6.81 -15.79
CA THR A 25 8.71 6.67 -17.00
C THR A 25 7.81 7.90 -17.10
N PRO A 26 7.97 8.78 -18.10
CA PRO A 26 7.10 9.95 -18.26
C PRO A 26 5.67 9.52 -18.57
N GLU A 27 4.71 10.34 -18.17
CA GLU A 27 3.33 10.23 -18.66
C GLU A 27 3.24 10.53 -20.16
N ALA A 28 2.16 10.07 -20.80
CA ALA A 28 1.93 10.27 -22.23
C ALA A 28 1.80 11.76 -22.63
N ASP A 29 1.32 12.60 -21.72
CA ASP A 29 1.20 14.05 -21.88
C ASP A 29 2.49 14.81 -21.49
N MET A 30 3.57 14.08 -21.19
CA MET A 30 4.88 14.58 -20.74
C MET A 30 4.85 15.39 -19.43
N GLN A 31 3.75 15.32 -18.67
CA GLN A 31 3.62 16.01 -17.37
C GLN A 31 3.67 15.01 -16.23
N GLY A 32 4.78 15.04 -15.48
CA GLY A 32 5.00 14.09 -14.37
C GLY A 32 5.45 12.72 -14.87
N SER A 33 5.23 11.72 -14.03
CA SER A 33 5.67 10.34 -14.21
C SER A 33 4.52 9.35 -14.04
N MET A 34 4.67 8.15 -14.60
CA MET A 34 3.71 7.05 -14.44
C MET A 34 3.41 6.74 -12.96
N LEU A 35 4.36 7.02 -12.06
CA LEU A 35 4.16 6.86 -10.62
C LEU A 35 3.12 7.84 -10.05
N ASP A 36 2.97 9.03 -10.62
CA ASP A 36 2.04 10.05 -10.13
C ASP A 36 0.56 9.62 -10.31
N ASN A 37 0.26 8.81 -11.33
CA ASN A 37 -1.06 8.23 -11.56
C ASN A 37 -1.19 6.76 -11.13
N SER A 38 -0.14 6.18 -10.57
CA SER A 38 -0.15 4.79 -10.10
C SER A 38 -0.33 4.68 -8.59
N ILE A 39 -0.71 3.48 -8.17
CA ILE A 39 -0.68 3.02 -6.78
C ILE A 39 0.12 1.73 -6.75
N VAL A 40 1.18 1.71 -5.94
CA VAL A 40 2.00 0.51 -5.71
C VAL A 40 1.91 0.13 -4.24
N LEU A 41 1.30 -1.02 -3.96
CA LEU A 41 1.19 -1.58 -2.61
C LEU A 41 2.22 -2.70 -2.43
N TRP A 42 3.09 -2.56 -1.43
CA TRP A 42 3.85 -3.68 -0.90
C TRP A 42 3.25 -4.12 0.43
N ALA A 43 2.71 -5.33 0.43
CA ALA A 43 2.01 -5.92 1.55
C ALA A 43 2.76 -7.16 2.07
N LYS A 44 2.68 -7.36 3.38
CA LYS A 44 2.93 -8.66 4.02
C LYS A 44 1.57 -9.29 4.34
N GLU A 45 1.53 -10.62 4.40
CA GLU A 45 0.30 -11.34 4.75
C GLU A 45 0.15 -11.51 6.28
N MET A 46 1.27 -11.46 7.03
CA MET A 46 1.33 -11.71 8.47
C MET A 46 2.32 -10.77 9.15
N GLY A 47 2.09 -10.51 10.44
CA GLY A 47 3.00 -9.71 11.27
C GLY A 47 4.09 -10.55 11.92
N ASP A 48 3.74 -11.74 12.42
CA ASP A 48 4.71 -12.79 12.78
C ASP A 48 4.29 -14.11 12.12
N SER A 49 5.02 -14.49 11.08
CA SER A 49 4.76 -15.72 10.32
C SER A 49 4.99 -16.99 11.14
N ARG A 50 5.83 -16.98 12.18
CA ARG A 50 6.08 -18.16 13.03
C ARG A 50 4.88 -18.48 13.91
N LEU A 51 4.19 -17.43 14.36
CA LEU A 51 2.97 -17.52 15.17
C LEU A 51 1.70 -17.50 14.32
N HIS A 52 1.83 -17.37 13.00
CA HIS A 52 0.73 -17.32 12.05
C HIS A 52 -0.33 -16.25 12.41
N THR A 53 0.15 -15.05 12.79
CA THR A 53 -0.68 -13.94 13.27
C THR A 53 -0.71 -12.77 12.28
N CYS A 54 -1.90 -12.22 12.08
CA CYS A 54 -2.15 -11.05 11.22
C CYS A 54 -2.18 -9.73 12.01
N VAL A 55 -1.49 -9.67 13.16
CA VAL A 55 -1.39 -8.46 14.00
C VAL A 55 -0.12 -7.69 13.65
N GLY A 56 -0.22 -6.36 13.49
CA GLY A 56 0.95 -5.50 13.26
C GLY A 56 1.60 -5.67 11.89
N VAL A 57 0.83 -6.12 10.89
CA VAL A 57 1.28 -6.31 9.51
C VAL A 57 1.71 -4.97 8.90
N PRO A 58 2.96 -4.82 8.43
CA PRO A 58 3.40 -3.60 7.76
C PRO A 58 2.91 -3.56 6.31
N PHE A 59 2.50 -2.38 5.87
CA PHE A 59 2.18 -2.07 4.47
C PHE A 59 2.99 -0.84 4.04
N VAL A 60 3.54 -0.88 2.83
CA VAL A 60 4.18 0.28 2.21
C VAL A 60 3.40 0.63 0.95
N ILE A 61 3.10 1.91 0.80
CA ILE A 61 2.35 2.45 -0.32
C ILE A 61 3.20 3.50 -1.00
N ALA A 62 3.31 3.42 -2.32
CA ALA A 62 3.97 4.42 -3.16
C ALA A 62 3.07 4.82 -4.34
N GLY A 63 3.31 6.00 -4.88
CA GLY A 63 2.52 6.57 -5.97
C GLY A 63 1.63 7.73 -5.56
N GLY A 64 1.26 8.55 -6.54
CA GLY A 64 0.45 9.75 -6.33
C GLY A 64 -1.06 9.51 -6.37
N ALA A 65 -1.51 8.34 -6.86
CA ALA A 65 -2.93 8.03 -7.04
C ALA A 65 -3.73 9.12 -7.81
N GLY A 66 -3.06 9.80 -8.75
CA GLY A 66 -3.63 10.94 -9.47
C GLY A 66 -3.86 12.16 -8.57
N GLY A 67 -2.94 12.41 -7.63
CA GLY A 67 -3.01 13.52 -6.68
C GLY A 67 -3.92 13.30 -5.47
N ARG A 68 -4.50 12.10 -5.30
CA ARG A 68 -5.44 11.80 -4.20
C ARG A 68 -4.76 11.57 -2.86
N TRP A 69 -3.47 11.24 -2.84
CA TRP A 69 -2.78 10.81 -1.63
C TRP A 69 -1.67 11.75 -1.21
N GLN A 70 -1.62 12.04 0.09
CA GLN A 70 -0.48 12.69 0.70
C GLN A 70 0.59 11.63 1.03
N THR A 71 1.75 11.74 0.38
CA THR A 71 2.90 10.83 0.58
C THR A 71 3.82 11.34 1.71
N GLY A 72 4.87 10.57 2.04
CA GLY A 72 5.84 10.97 3.08
C GLY A 72 5.34 10.83 4.51
N ARG A 73 4.34 9.98 4.74
CA ARG A 73 3.70 9.78 6.05
C ARG A 73 3.94 8.38 6.59
N TYR A 74 3.98 8.27 7.92
CA TYR A 74 3.90 7.00 8.65
C TYR A 74 2.60 7.00 9.46
N LEU A 75 1.71 6.05 9.18
CA LEU A 75 0.42 5.91 9.84
C LEU A 75 0.43 4.64 10.69
N LYS A 76 0.13 4.78 11.97
CA LYS A 76 0.06 3.66 12.92
C LYS A 76 -1.36 3.53 13.44
N TYR A 77 -1.90 2.33 13.34
CA TYR A 77 -3.25 1.99 13.75
C TYR A 77 -3.25 0.98 14.89
N SER A 78 -4.26 1.06 15.74
CA SER A 78 -4.43 0.16 16.89
C SER A 78 -5.55 -0.83 16.61
N GLY A 79 -5.33 -1.73 15.65
CA GLY A 79 -6.27 -2.81 15.33
C GLY A 79 -7.27 -2.52 14.20
N GLU A 80 -7.01 -1.52 13.36
CA GLU A 80 -7.80 -1.31 12.14
C GLU A 80 -7.68 -2.51 11.20
N SER A 81 -8.80 -2.88 10.57
CA SER A 81 -8.82 -3.94 9.57
C SER A 81 -8.11 -3.49 8.29
N HIS A 82 -7.26 -4.36 7.73
CA HIS A 82 -6.65 -4.12 6.41
C HIS A 82 -7.72 -4.05 5.29
N GLY A 83 -8.93 -4.56 5.50
CA GLY A 83 -10.05 -4.37 4.57
C GLY A 83 -10.37 -2.89 4.33
N LYS A 84 -10.19 -2.02 5.34
CA LYS A 84 -10.36 -0.58 5.20
C LYS A 84 -9.28 0.06 4.33
N LEU A 85 -8.05 -0.48 4.37
CA LEU A 85 -7.00 -0.11 3.42
C LEU A 85 -7.44 -0.46 1.99
N MET A 86 -7.95 -1.67 1.77
CA MET A 86 -8.43 -2.08 0.43
C MET A 86 -9.57 -1.18 -0.07
N VAL A 87 -10.51 -0.80 0.79
CA VAL A 87 -11.55 0.19 0.46
C VAL A 87 -10.94 1.52 0.02
N SER A 88 -9.94 2.04 0.74
CA SER A 88 -9.22 3.26 0.33
C SER A 88 -8.54 3.12 -1.03
N LEU A 89 -7.99 1.96 -1.37
CA LEU A 89 -7.41 1.70 -2.70
C LEU A 89 -8.49 1.74 -3.79
N CYS A 90 -9.62 1.06 -3.57
CA CYS A 90 -10.75 1.10 -4.50
C CYS A 90 -11.23 2.53 -4.75
N GLN A 91 -11.39 3.32 -3.68
CA GLN A 91 -11.83 4.71 -3.77
C GLN A 91 -10.80 5.61 -4.47
N ALA A 92 -9.50 5.37 -4.25
CA ALA A 92 -8.44 6.07 -4.96
C ALA A 92 -8.45 5.77 -6.47
N MET A 93 -8.90 4.57 -6.87
CA MET A 93 -9.12 4.19 -8.27
C MET A 93 -10.47 4.66 -8.85
N GLY A 94 -11.25 5.45 -8.10
CA GLY A 94 -12.52 6.01 -8.55
C GLY A 94 -13.73 5.09 -8.35
N LEU A 95 -13.60 4.02 -7.57
CA LEU A 95 -14.73 3.14 -7.22
C LEU A 95 -15.43 3.63 -5.94
N SER A 96 -16.70 3.28 -5.77
CA SER A 96 -17.52 3.68 -4.61
C SER A 96 -17.69 2.56 -3.58
N ASN A 97 -16.73 1.64 -3.49
CA ASN A 97 -16.79 0.54 -2.51
C ASN A 97 -16.89 1.09 -1.08
N GLU A 98 -17.81 0.55 -0.30
CA GLU A 98 -17.91 0.80 1.14
C GLU A 98 -17.23 -0.30 1.97
N THR A 99 -17.03 -1.48 1.38
CA THR A 99 -16.52 -2.67 2.06
C THR A 99 -15.59 -3.46 1.15
N PHE A 100 -14.66 -4.22 1.74
CA PHE A 100 -13.81 -5.16 1.03
C PHE A 100 -13.65 -6.45 1.86
N GLY A 101 -14.01 -7.60 1.30
CA GLY A 101 -14.04 -8.86 2.04
C GLY A 101 -15.25 -8.96 2.97
N ASN A 102 -15.04 -9.28 4.25
CA ASN A 102 -16.11 -9.43 5.24
C ASN A 102 -16.55 -8.07 5.82
N PRO A 103 -17.77 -7.58 5.54
CA PRO A 103 -18.25 -6.26 5.98
C PRO A 103 -18.43 -6.14 7.51
N MET A 104 -18.45 -7.26 8.24
CA MET A 104 -18.53 -7.24 9.70
C MET A 104 -17.20 -6.87 10.37
N VAL A 105 -16.08 -6.90 9.62
CA VAL A 105 -14.72 -6.72 10.16
C VAL A 105 -14.18 -5.31 9.91
N GLY A 106 -14.69 -4.60 8.91
CA GLY A 106 -14.29 -3.22 8.64
C GLY A 106 -15.08 -2.62 7.48
N ASN A 107 -15.68 -1.47 7.74
CA ASN A 107 -16.43 -0.68 6.76
C ASN A 107 -15.77 0.69 6.58
N GLY A 108 -15.84 1.19 5.35
CA GLY A 108 -15.30 2.48 4.94
C GLY A 108 -13.78 2.47 4.72
N PRO A 109 -13.24 3.61 4.25
CA PRO A 109 -11.82 3.78 4.03
C PRO A 109 -11.03 3.79 5.35
N LEU A 110 -9.72 3.55 5.23
CA LEU A 110 -8.79 3.65 6.34
C LEU A 110 -8.70 5.11 6.82
N PRO A 111 -8.95 5.40 8.11
CA PRO A 111 -8.97 6.78 8.61
C PRO A 111 -7.62 7.50 8.42
N GLY A 112 -7.65 8.71 7.87
CA GLY A 112 -6.46 9.56 7.71
C GLY A 112 -5.52 9.15 6.57
N LEU A 113 -5.85 8.14 5.77
CA LEU A 113 -5.08 7.78 4.58
C LEU A 113 -5.32 8.75 3.40
N VAL A 114 -6.56 9.18 3.21
CA VAL A 114 -6.98 10.20 2.24
C VAL A 114 -7.36 11.48 2.94
#